data_AF-R6WJU0-F1
#
_entry.id   AF-R6WJU0-F1
#
_cell.length_a   1.000
_cell.length_b   1.000
_cell.length_c   1.000
_cell.angle_alpha   90.00
_cell.angle_beta   90.00
_cell.angle_gamma   90.00
#
_symmetry.space_group_name_H-M   'P 1'
#
loop_
_entity.id
_entity.type
_entity.pdbx_description
1 polymer ?
#
loop_
_entity_poly.entity_id
_entity_poly.type
_entity_poly.pdbx_seq_one_letter_code
_entity_poly.pdbx_strand_id
1 'polypeptide(L)'
;MIFALGQLAGDGLSVSAAKRRTLNVKNVTLTTGTSKQLKVSGIKAGKVKWSSSRKSVASVGRKGKVTAKKLGKATITAKFPGGKLKCRVTVKVGGNGGKPEASKAPAAEAEVTPAATTPKPAQTTAPVSTTKPVQASTSKDGKILVAYFSWSGTSERIAKNIIAQTGADSFRIERAVPYSSDYQTTAYGDAMTEAQTNARPAIKDPLASVAQYDKIILCYPIWWHTAPMTVGTFLESYDLTGKKIYPVSQSASMDRSQYEESVTFIRGCAKGASVEEGIFSKDNTAIQNYVNKIIND
;
A
#
# COMPACT_ATOMS: atom_id res chain seq x y z
N MET A 1 44.75 62.18 -21.38
CA MET A 1 44.86 62.13 -19.91
C MET A 1 43.83 61.13 -19.40
N ILE A 2 44.31 59.95 -19.00
CA ILE A 2 43.81 59.05 -17.93
C ILE A 2 42.45 58.30 -18.10
N PHE A 3 42.59 56.99 -17.88
CA PHE A 3 41.64 55.87 -17.72
C PHE A 3 40.52 56.07 -16.67
N ALA A 4 39.40 55.34 -16.80
CA ALA A 4 38.89 54.45 -15.74
C ALA A 4 37.74 53.52 -16.20
N LEU A 5 37.92 52.24 -15.89
CA LEU A 5 36.96 51.12 -15.88
C LEU A 5 35.95 51.22 -14.72
N GLY A 6 34.83 50.49 -14.87
CA GLY A 6 34.06 49.89 -13.76
C GLY A 6 32.73 50.62 -13.51
N GLN A 7 31.58 49.97 -13.30
CA GLN A 7 31.35 48.71 -12.59
C GLN A 7 29.89 48.29 -12.82
N LEU A 8 29.66 46.99 -13.05
CA LEU A 8 28.35 46.36 -12.91
C LEU A 8 27.86 46.51 -11.45
N ALA A 9 26.68 47.07 -11.26
CA ALA A 9 25.77 46.74 -10.17
C ALA A 9 24.41 46.55 -10.87
N GLY A 10 23.87 45.35 -11.01
CA GLY A 10 23.63 44.41 -9.92
C GLY A 10 22.37 44.87 -9.19
N ASP A 11 21.23 44.91 -9.87
CA ASP A 11 19.93 45.06 -9.25
C ASP A 11 19.74 43.90 -8.28
N GLY A 12 20.07 44.18 -7.02
CA GLY A 12 19.79 43.32 -5.89
C GLY A 12 18.29 43.16 -5.79
N LEU A 13 17.79 42.05 -6.33
CA LEU A 13 16.51 41.49 -5.95
C LEU A 13 16.52 41.31 -4.43
N SER A 14 15.92 42.29 -3.76
CA SER A 14 15.51 42.22 -2.38
C SER A 14 14.58 41.02 -2.22
N VAL A 15 15.15 39.87 -1.86
CA VAL A 15 14.36 38.76 -1.33
C VAL A 15 13.98 39.15 0.09
N SER A 16 12.91 39.95 0.19
CA SER A 16 12.18 40.13 1.44
C SER A 16 11.93 38.74 2.03
N ALA A 17 12.55 38.49 3.19
CA ALA A 17 12.43 37.24 3.93
C ALA A 17 10.98 37.05 4.40
N ALA A 18 10.13 36.53 3.52
CA ALA A 18 8.78 36.12 3.88
C ALA A 18 8.87 35.10 5.01
N LYS A 19 8.41 35.50 6.19
CA LYS A 19 8.43 34.72 7.44
C LYS A 19 7.96 33.29 7.18
N ARG A 20 8.91 32.34 7.09
CA ARG A 20 8.60 30.94 6.75
C ARG A 20 7.66 30.36 7.80
N ARG A 21 6.46 29.98 7.35
CA ARG A 21 5.43 29.35 8.19
C ARG A 21 5.84 27.91 8.43
N THR A 22 6.23 27.59 9.66
CA THR A 22 6.73 26.26 10.05
C THR A 22 5.94 25.70 11.22
N LEU A 23 5.89 24.38 11.31
CA LEU A 23 5.28 23.69 12.44
C LEU A 23 6.38 23.32 13.43
N ASN A 24 6.13 23.48 14.73
CA ASN A 24 7.09 23.18 15.79
C ASN A 24 7.61 21.73 15.73
N VAL A 25 6.76 20.77 15.32
CA VAL A 25 7.14 19.38 15.13
C VAL A 25 6.39 18.79 13.94
N LYS A 26 7.09 18.13 13.01
CA LYS A 26 6.49 17.47 11.83
C LYS A 26 6.12 16.01 12.08
N ASN A 27 6.79 15.35 13.03
CA ASN A 27 6.54 13.97 13.43
C ASN A 27 6.54 13.86 14.97
N VAL A 28 5.46 13.36 15.55
CA VAL A 28 5.32 13.19 17.01
C VAL A 28 4.96 11.74 17.31
N THR A 29 5.67 11.11 18.24
CA THR A 29 5.25 9.84 18.82
C THR A 29 4.65 10.12 20.20
N LEU A 30 3.43 9.66 20.44
CA LEU A 30 2.71 9.81 21.71
C LEU A 30 2.37 8.45 22.28
N THR A 31 2.39 8.36 23.59
CA THR A 31 1.85 7.20 24.29
C THR A 31 0.35 7.41 24.52
N THR A 32 -0.45 6.36 24.43
CA THR A 32 -1.91 6.43 24.62
C THR A 32 -2.24 7.13 25.94
N GLY A 33 -3.16 8.12 25.93
CA GLY A 33 -3.48 8.98 27.08
C GLY A 33 -2.65 10.26 27.18
N THR A 34 -1.51 10.35 26.49
CA THR A 34 -0.67 11.57 26.51
C THR A 34 -1.11 12.60 25.47
N SER A 35 -0.69 13.85 25.65
CA SER A 35 -0.99 14.93 24.72
C SER A 35 0.22 15.81 24.42
N LYS A 36 0.25 16.41 23.22
CA LYS A 36 1.30 17.33 22.78
C LYS A 36 0.70 18.54 22.10
N GLN A 37 1.24 19.71 22.42
CA GLN A 37 0.83 20.96 21.81
C GLN A 37 1.57 21.20 20.49
N LEU A 38 0.82 21.33 19.40
CA LEU A 38 1.34 21.80 18.12
C LEU A 38 1.19 23.33 18.04
N LYS A 39 2.23 23.99 17.51
CA LYS A 39 2.27 25.45 17.31
C LYS A 39 2.78 25.73 15.89
N VAL A 40 2.06 26.59 15.17
CA VAL A 40 2.48 27.08 13.86
C VAL A 40 3.19 28.42 14.05
N SER A 41 4.47 28.49 13.71
CA SER A 41 5.25 29.72 13.75
C SER A 41 4.85 30.65 12.60
N GLY A 42 4.70 31.93 12.89
CA GLY A 42 4.35 32.95 11.90
C GLY A 42 2.85 33.15 11.65
N ILE A 43 1.96 32.52 12.44
CA ILE A 43 0.49 32.70 12.33
C ILE A 43 -0.14 32.83 13.72
N LYS A 44 -1.05 33.80 13.90
CA LYS A 44 -1.86 33.90 15.14
C LYS A 44 -2.69 32.64 15.33
N ALA A 45 -2.67 32.05 16.54
CA ALA A 45 -3.29 30.75 16.85
C ALA A 45 -4.79 30.66 16.47
N GLY A 46 -5.53 31.76 16.53
CA GLY A 46 -6.96 31.81 16.15
C GLY A 46 -7.23 31.71 14.64
N LYS A 47 -6.22 31.89 13.78
CA LYS A 47 -6.35 31.76 12.32
C LYS A 47 -6.03 30.35 11.80
N VAL A 48 -5.69 29.41 12.69
CA VAL A 48 -5.30 28.04 12.33
C VAL A 48 -6.45 27.08 12.64
N LYS A 49 -7.00 26.46 11.60
CA LYS A 49 -8.00 25.40 11.71
C LYS A 49 -7.31 24.04 11.76
N TRP A 50 -7.53 23.31 12.85
CA TRP A 50 -6.94 21.99 13.05
C TRP A 50 -7.91 20.88 12.66
N SER A 51 -7.37 19.81 12.07
CA SER A 51 -8.11 18.59 11.75
C SER A 51 -7.22 17.36 11.97
N SER A 52 -7.83 16.23 12.30
CA SER A 52 -7.15 14.95 12.42
C SER A 52 -7.71 13.98 11.39
N SER A 53 -6.82 13.24 10.73
CA SER A 53 -7.23 12.15 9.82
C SER A 53 -7.82 10.96 10.54
N ARG A 54 -7.52 10.75 11.84
CA ARG A 54 -8.04 9.65 12.66
C ARG A 54 -8.33 10.12 14.08
N LYS A 55 -9.50 10.72 14.32
CA LYS A 55 -9.91 11.25 15.64
C LYS A 55 -10.01 10.17 16.74
N SER A 56 -10.19 8.90 16.36
CA SER A 56 -10.16 7.73 17.25
C SER A 56 -8.75 7.33 17.69
N VAL A 57 -7.73 7.66 16.89
CA VAL A 57 -6.30 7.40 17.17
C VAL A 57 -5.67 8.60 17.85
N ALA A 58 -5.79 9.79 17.26
CA ALA A 58 -5.38 11.04 17.89
C ALA A 58 -6.35 12.17 17.52
N SER A 59 -6.84 12.91 18.52
CA SER A 59 -7.70 14.08 18.30
C SER A 59 -6.94 15.37 18.54
N VAL A 60 -7.25 16.42 17.77
CA VAL A 60 -6.66 17.75 17.96
C VAL A 60 -7.73 18.76 18.38
N GLY A 61 -7.45 19.52 19.45
CA GLY A 61 -8.33 20.59 19.94
C GLY A 61 -8.17 21.88 19.14
N ARG A 62 -9.08 22.85 19.34
CA ARG A 62 -9.08 24.15 18.63
C ARG A 62 -7.77 24.93 18.77
N LYS A 63 -7.07 24.77 19.90
CA LYS A 63 -5.77 25.41 20.17
C LYS A 63 -4.56 24.64 19.62
N GLY A 64 -4.73 23.47 18.98
CA GLY A 64 -3.63 22.63 18.48
C GLY A 64 -3.10 21.59 19.46
N LYS A 65 -3.77 21.35 20.59
CA LYS A 65 -3.44 20.26 21.53
C LYS A 65 -3.88 18.92 20.95
N VAL A 66 -2.91 18.06 20.61
CA VAL A 66 -3.14 16.71 20.10
C VAL A 66 -3.16 15.73 21.27
N THR A 67 -4.21 14.93 21.39
CA THR A 67 -4.39 13.91 22.43
C THR A 67 -4.41 12.53 21.79
N ALA A 68 -3.55 11.64 22.27
CA ALA A 68 -3.46 10.25 21.82
C ALA A 68 -4.52 9.40 22.51
N LYS A 69 -5.36 8.73 21.71
CA LYS A 69 -6.52 7.96 22.19
C LYS A 69 -6.38 6.45 21.98
N LYS A 70 -5.84 6.02 20.84
CA LYS A 70 -5.68 4.60 20.51
C LYS A 70 -4.40 4.39 19.73
N LEU A 71 -3.78 3.23 19.89
CA LEU A 71 -2.64 2.77 19.08
C LEU A 71 -2.92 2.98 17.59
N GLY A 72 -1.97 3.59 16.87
CA GLY A 72 -2.09 3.84 15.43
C GLY A 72 -1.42 5.13 14.98
N LYS A 73 -1.46 5.42 13.68
CA LYS A 73 -0.83 6.62 13.08
C LYS A 73 -1.88 7.64 12.61
N ALA A 74 -1.99 8.83 13.20
CA ALA A 74 -2.88 9.89 12.73
C ALA A 74 -2.08 11.03 12.07
N THR A 75 -2.66 11.72 11.09
CA THR A 75 -2.07 12.95 10.54
C THR A 75 -2.90 14.14 11.01
N ILE A 76 -2.25 15.07 11.70
CA ILE A 76 -2.86 16.32 12.13
C ILE A 76 -2.54 17.40 11.10
N THR A 77 -3.57 18.02 10.53
CA THR A 77 -3.43 19.08 9.54
C THR A 77 -3.81 20.43 10.15
N ALA A 78 -2.88 21.38 10.07
CA ALA A 78 -3.08 22.79 10.39
C ALA A 78 -3.36 23.55 9.09
N LYS A 79 -4.60 23.99 8.88
CA LYS A 79 -5.01 24.80 7.72
C LYS A 79 -5.11 26.27 8.13
N PHE A 80 -4.59 27.17 7.30
CA PHE A 80 -4.61 28.61 7.54
C PHE A 80 -4.71 29.37 6.22
N PRO A 81 -5.06 30.67 6.23
CA PRO A 81 -5.07 31.49 5.02
C PRO A 81 -3.67 31.50 4.37
N GLY A 82 -3.58 30.98 3.14
CA GLY A 82 -2.33 30.86 2.40
C GLY A 82 -1.54 29.56 2.62
N GLY A 83 -2.14 28.49 3.17
CA GLY A 83 -1.52 27.16 3.14
C GLY A 83 -2.06 26.13 4.12
N LYS A 84 -1.40 24.97 4.15
CA LYS A 84 -1.62 23.92 5.15
C LYS A 84 -0.30 23.27 5.55
N LEU A 85 -0.17 22.89 6.81
CA LEU A 85 0.95 22.10 7.34
C LEU A 85 0.43 20.80 7.92
N LYS A 86 1.23 19.73 7.80
CA LYS A 86 0.87 18.39 8.28
C LYS A 86 1.86 17.94 9.35
N CYS A 87 1.35 17.31 10.41
CA CYS A 87 2.11 16.60 11.42
C CYS A 87 1.71 15.14 11.40
N ARG A 88 2.67 14.22 11.26
CA ARG A 88 2.43 12.79 11.49
C ARG A 88 2.47 12.53 12.99
N VAL A 89 1.48 11.82 13.50
CA VAL A 89 1.36 11.43 14.90
C VAL A 89 1.31 9.92 14.97
N THR A 90 2.25 9.31 15.67
CA THR A 90 2.27 7.86 15.92
C THR A 90 1.92 7.63 17.37
N VAL A 91 0.80 6.96 17.64
CA VAL A 91 0.38 6.58 18.98
C VAL A 91 0.87 5.17 19.28
N LYS A 92 1.64 5.01 20.36
CA LYS A 92 2.10 3.74 20.92
C LYS A 92 1.28 3.39 22.18
N VAL A 93 1.14 2.10 22.49
CA VAL A 93 0.48 1.66 23.74
C VAL A 93 1.36 2.04 24.92
N GLY A 94 0.78 2.73 25.91
CA GLY A 94 1.42 2.92 27.21
C GLY A 94 1.03 1.76 28.09
N GLY A 95 2.02 1.01 28.58
CA GLY A 95 1.76 -0.04 29.55
C GLY A 95 1.16 0.57 30.82
N ASN A 96 -0.12 0.33 31.05
CA ASN A 96 -0.57 -0.16 32.35
C ASN A 96 -1.89 -0.94 32.16
N GLY A 97 -1.92 -2.15 32.73
CA GLY A 97 -2.98 -3.14 32.54
C GLY A 97 -4.32 -2.75 33.19
N GLY A 98 -5.39 -3.33 32.66
CA GLY A 98 -6.75 -3.21 33.19
C GLY A 98 -7.76 -3.99 32.35
N LYS A 99 -7.83 -5.30 32.60
CA LYS A 99 -8.94 -6.26 32.50
C LYS A 99 -10.01 -6.08 31.37
N PRO A 100 -10.32 -7.13 30.57
CA PRO A 100 -11.50 -7.14 29.72
C PRO A 100 -12.74 -7.26 30.61
N GLU A 101 -13.52 -6.18 30.70
CA GLU A 101 -14.82 -6.19 31.36
C GLU A 101 -15.90 -6.47 30.31
N ALA A 102 -16.58 -7.59 30.51
CA ALA A 102 -17.71 -8.05 29.74
C ALA A 102 -18.91 -7.09 29.90
N SER A 103 -19.60 -6.83 28.80
CA SER A 103 -21.00 -6.37 28.81
C SER A 103 -21.66 -6.92 27.56
N LYS A 104 -22.20 -8.14 27.62
CA LYS A 104 -23.59 -8.48 27.98
C LYS A 104 -24.52 -8.30 26.77
N ALA A 105 -24.90 -9.46 26.24
CA ALA A 105 -26.02 -9.66 25.33
C ALA A 105 -27.33 -9.11 25.91
N PRO A 106 -28.34 -8.92 25.06
CA PRO A 106 -29.59 -9.63 25.30
C PRO A 106 -29.95 -10.52 24.11
N ALA A 107 -30.24 -11.77 24.46
CA ALA A 107 -30.96 -12.71 23.64
C ALA A 107 -32.41 -12.28 23.44
N ALA A 108 -32.99 -12.67 22.31
CA ALA A 108 -34.38 -13.11 22.24
C ALA A 108 -34.40 -14.33 21.31
N GLU A 109 -34.55 -15.49 21.93
CA GLU A 109 -34.89 -16.78 21.32
C GLU A 109 -36.38 -16.80 20.93
N ALA A 110 -36.68 -17.53 19.87
CA ALA A 110 -37.73 -18.55 19.74
C ALA A 110 -37.98 -18.81 18.24
N GLU A 111 -38.15 -20.02 17.70
CA GLU A 111 -37.90 -21.40 18.12
C GLU A 111 -38.24 -22.28 16.87
N VAL A 112 -37.40 -23.30 16.60
CA VAL A 112 -37.65 -24.66 16.01
C VAL A 112 -38.62 -24.89 14.82
N THR A 113 -38.16 -25.28 13.60
CA THR A 113 -37.87 -26.66 13.02
C THR A 113 -39.06 -27.36 12.33
N PRO A 114 -38.94 -28.49 11.56
CA PRO A 114 -37.79 -29.17 10.90
C PRO A 114 -38.04 -29.72 9.45
N ALA A 115 -36.96 -30.28 8.88
CA ALA A 115 -36.85 -31.53 8.10
C ALA A 115 -36.91 -31.57 6.55
N ALA A 116 -35.79 -32.13 6.02
CA ALA A 116 -35.59 -33.03 4.85
C ALA A 116 -35.90 -32.46 3.43
N THR A 117 -35.11 -32.68 2.38
CA THR A 117 -34.37 -33.90 1.98
C THR A 117 -33.35 -33.53 0.88
N THR A 118 -32.18 -34.17 0.86
CA THR A 118 -31.26 -34.24 -0.29
C THR A 118 -31.84 -35.15 -1.38
N PRO A 119 -31.52 -34.90 -2.67
CA PRO A 119 -30.52 -35.77 -3.30
C PRO A 119 -29.52 -35.03 -4.23
N LYS A 120 -28.33 -35.62 -4.34
CA LYS A 120 -27.26 -35.42 -5.35
C LYS A 120 -27.35 -36.63 -6.33
N PRO A 121 -26.73 -36.69 -7.54
CA PRO A 121 -26.11 -35.69 -8.44
C PRO A 121 -26.66 -35.72 -9.90
N ALA A 122 -26.34 -34.71 -10.72
CA ALA A 122 -26.23 -34.87 -12.18
C ALA A 122 -25.07 -34.02 -12.74
N GLN A 123 -24.22 -34.65 -13.55
CA GLN A 123 -23.08 -34.10 -14.28
C GLN A 123 -23.51 -33.31 -15.54
N THR A 124 -22.51 -32.67 -16.17
CA THR A 124 -22.43 -32.29 -17.61
C THR A 124 -22.90 -30.85 -17.89
N THR A 125 -22.13 -29.91 -18.48
CA THR A 125 -20.93 -29.92 -19.35
C THR A 125 -20.07 -28.67 -19.11
N ALA A 126 -18.73 -28.82 -19.20
CA ALA A 126 -17.78 -27.74 -19.44
C ALA A 126 -17.70 -27.37 -20.94
N PRO A 127 -17.30 -26.12 -21.25
CA PRO A 127 -16.41 -25.88 -22.40
C PRO A 127 -15.34 -24.80 -22.04
N VAL A 128 -14.08 -24.76 -22.46
CA VAL A 128 -13.22 -25.54 -23.36
C VAL A 128 -11.80 -25.43 -22.81
N SER A 129 -11.14 -26.55 -22.55
CA SER A 129 -9.67 -26.62 -22.54
C SER A 129 -9.22 -26.93 -23.96
N THR A 130 -8.44 -26.05 -24.58
CA THR A 130 -7.63 -26.39 -25.75
C THR A 130 -6.39 -27.15 -25.27
N THR A 131 -6.45 -28.48 -25.36
CA THR A 131 -5.30 -29.40 -25.32
C THR A 131 -4.33 -29.13 -26.49
N LYS A 132 -3.00 -29.20 -26.31
CA LYS A 132 -2.17 -30.42 -26.41
C LYS A 132 -0.67 -30.05 -26.27
N PRO A 133 0.28 -30.94 -25.87
CA PRO A 133 0.24 -32.04 -24.89
C PRO A 133 1.23 -31.83 -23.71
N VAL A 134 1.12 -32.70 -22.70
CA VAL A 134 2.11 -32.93 -21.65
C VAL A 134 3.45 -33.34 -22.28
N GLN A 135 4.46 -32.49 -22.12
CA GLN A 135 5.83 -32.93 -21.88
C GLN A 135 6.25 -32.37 -20.54
N ALA A 136 6.57 -33.26 -19.60
CA ALA A 136 7.39 -32.91 -18.45
C ALA A 136 8.78 -32.56 -18.98
N SER A 137 8.99 -31.29 -19.32
CA SER A 137 10.33 -30.75 -19.53
C SER A 137 10.92 -30.53 -18.15
N THR A 138 11.74 -31.47 -17.70
CA THR A 138 12.75 -31.27 -16.67
C THR A 138 13.79 -30.30 -17.19
N SER A 139 13.43 -29.02 -17.30
CA SER A 139 14.37 -27.93 -17.41
C SER A 139 14.77 -27.57 -15.99
N LYS A 140 16.07 -27.57 -15.69
CA LYS A 140 16.64 -27.09 -14.42
C LYS A 140 16.49 -25.56 -14.23
N ASP A 141 15.60 -24.92 -14.98
CA ASP A 141 15.30 -23.49 -14.92
C ASP A 141 13.96 -23.32 -14.23
N GLY A 142 13.99 -22.74 -13.03
CA GLY A 142 12.81 -22.67 -12.17
C GLY A 142 11.63 -21.93 -12.81
N LYS A 143 10.43 -22.51 -12.75
CA LYS A 143 9.25 -22.01 -13.48
C LYS A 143 8.81 -20.66 -12.91
N ILE A 144 8.58 -19.68 -13.79
CA ILE A 144 8.21 -18.30 -13.42
C ILE A 144 6.70 -18.12 -13.49
N LEU A 145 6.12 -17.48 -12.46
CA LEU A 145 4.80 -16.88 -12.47
C LEU A 145 4.93 -15.35 -12.50
N VAL A 146 4.23 -14.68 -13.42
CA VAL A 146 4.02 -13.23 -13.37
C VAL A 146 2.67 -12.95 -12.72
N ALA A 147 2.69 -12.63 -11.42
CA ALA A 147 1.51 -12.20 -10.69
C ALA A 147 1.40 -10.67 -10.69
N TYR A 148 0.23 -10.09 -10.98
CA TYR A 148 0.13 -8.64 -11.05
C TYR A 148 -1.20 -8.05 -10.60
N PHE A 149 -1.14 -6.91 -9.91
CA PHE A 149 -2.30 -6.07 -9.64
C PHE A 149 -2.24 -4.80 -10.50
N SER A 150 -3.38 -4.39 -11.08
CA SER A 150 -3.47 -3.15 -11.86
C SER A 150 -4.90 -2.63 -11.90
N TRP A 151 -5.09 -1.39 -11.43
CA TRP A 151 -6.38 -0.70 -11.51
C TRP A 151 -6.50 0.18 -12.78
N SER A 152 -5.46 0.97 -13.10
CA SER A 152 -5.46 1.90 -14.24
C SER A 152 -4.56 1.47 -15.41
N GLY A 153 -4.13 0.21 -15.46
CA GLY A 153 -3.41 -0.38 -16.59
C GLY A 153 -1.87 -0.26 -16.58
N THR A 154 -1.24 0.63 -15.80
CA THR A 154 0.22 0.82 -15.85
C THR A 154 1.00 -0.44 -15.45
N SER A 155 0.64 -1.07 -14.32
CA SER A 155 1.31 -2.29 -13.85
C SER A 155 0.97 -3.51 -14.71
N GLU A 156 -0.22 -3.53 -15.32
CA GLU A 156 -0.59 -4.54 -16.31
C GLU A 156 0.26 -4.44 -17.57
N ARG A 157 0.53 -3.23 -18.09
CA ARG A 157 1.42 -3.05 -19.25
C ARG A 157 2.83 -3.57 -18.94
N ILE A 158 3.35 -3.28 -17.75
CA ILE A 158 4.64 -3.82 -17.31
C ILE A 158 4.58 -5.36 -17.26
N ALA A 159 3.57 -5.92 -16.60
CA ALA A 159 3.40 -7.37 -16.52
C ALA A 159 3.31 -8.04 -17.89
N LYS A 160 2.53 -7.48 -18.83
CA LYS A 160 2.42 -7.97 -20.21
C LYS A 160 3.75 -7.95 -20.96
N ASN A 161 4.56 -6.91 -20.78
CA ASN A 161 5.90 -6.86 -21.37
C ASN A 161 6.81 -7.96 -20.81
N ILE A 162 6.75 -8.20 -19.49
CA ILE A 162 7.52 -9.27 -18.84
C ILE A 162 7.04 -10.65 -19.30
N ILE A 163 5.73 -10.86 -19.41
CA ILE A 163 5.14 -12.10 -19.93
C ILE A 163 5.61 -12.35 -21.37
N ALA A 164 5.56 -11.33 -22.23
CA ALA A 164 6.04 -11.44 -23.61
C ALA A 164 7.55 -11.77 -23.70
N GLN A 165 8.35 -11.24 -22.76
CA GLN A 165 9.79 -11.51 -22.68
C GLN A 165 10.11 -12.92 -22.18
N THR A 166 9.32 -13.43 -21.22
CA THR A 166 9.63 -14.66 -20.48
C THR A 166 8.87 -15.89 -20.96
N GLY A 167 7.73 -15.71 -21.63
CA GLY A 167 6.77 -16.78 -21.87
C GLY A 167 6.13 -17.34 -20.59
N ALA A 168 6.27 -16.64 -19.46
CA ALA A 168 5.80 -17.12 -18.16
C ALA A 168 4.27 -17.21 -18.07
N ASP A 169 3.80 -18.13 -17.24
CA ASP A 169 2.40 -18.13 -16.80
C ASP A 169 2.08 -16.81 -16.10
N SER A 170 0.82 -16.39 -16.15
CA SER A 170 0.40 -15.14 -15.52
C SER A 170 -0.84 -15.28 -14.66
N PHE A 171 -0.91 -14.45 -13.62
CA PHE A 171 -2.09 -14.34 -12.77
C PHE A 171 -2.40 -12.88 -12.46
N ARG A 172 -3.59 -12.43 -12.82
CA ARG A 172 -4.06 -11.09 -12.47
C ARG A 172 -4.72 -11.13 -11.09
N ILE A 173 -4.11 -10.45 -10.13
CA ILE A 173 -4.63 -10.27 -8.78
C ILE A 173 -5.77 -9.26 -8.86
N GLU A 174 -7.01 -9.74 -8.74
CA GLU A 174 -8.23 -8.93 -8.70
C GLU A 174 -8.99 -9.17 -7.40
N ARG A 175 -9.72 -8.16 -6.91
CA ARG A 175 -10.69 -8.36 -5.83
C ARG A 175 -11.88 -9.16 -6.32
N ALA A 176 -12.41 -10.05 -5.48
CA ALA A 176 -13.69 -10.72 -5.71
C ALA A 176 -14.84 -9.70 -5.86
N VAL A 177 -14.84 -8.66 -5.03
CA VAL A 177 -15.70 -7.47 -5.20
C VAL A 177 -14.87 -6.37 -5.87
N PRO A 178 -15.07 -6.06 -7.16
CA PRO A 178 -14.22 -5.12 -7.88
C PRO A 178 -14.15 -3.74 -7.24
N TYR A 179 -13.02 -3.04 -7.42
CA TYR A 179 -12.94 -1.61 -7.11
C TYR A 179 -13.87 -0.82 -8.04
N SER A 180 -14.32 0.35 -7.58
CA SER A 180 -15.02 1.32 -8.43
C SER A 180 -14.12 1.80 -9.58
N SER A 181 -14.73 2.22 -10.68
CA SER A 181 -14.05 2.95 -11.76
C SER A 181 -13.77 4.42 -11.39
N ASP A 182 -14.42 4.94 -10.34
CA ASP A 182 -14.16 6.30 -9.84
C ASP A 182 -12.85 6.35 -9.03
N TYR A 183 -11.94 7.23 -9.43
CA TYR A 183 -10.63 7.38 -8.80
C TYR A 183 -10.74 7.79 -7.33
N GLN A 184 -11.67 8.69 -6.99
CA GLN A 184 -11.75 9.21 -5.62
C GLN A 184 -12.26 8.14 -4.65
N THR A 185 -13.28 7.39 -5.08
CA THR A 185 -13.85 6.26 -4.33
C THR A 185 -12.82 5.16 -4.14
N THR A 186 -12.09 4.79 -5.19
CA THR A 186 -11.07 3.75 -5.11
C THR A 186 -9.85 4.20 -4.33
N ALA A 187 -9.23 5.31 -4.71
CA ALA A 187 -7.99 5.77 -4.10
C ALA A 187 -8.23 6.26 -2.66
N TYR A 188 -9.18 7.15 -2.41
CA TYR A 188 -9.37 7.77 -1.08
C TYR A 188 -10.47 7.12 -0.23
N GLY A 189 -11.21 6.16 -0.76
CA GLY A 189 -12.14 5.30 -0.02
C GLY A 189 -11.51 3.95 0.26
N ASP A 190 -11.70 3.01 -0.66
CA ASP A 190 -11.38 1.59 -0.49
C ASP A 190 -9.90 1.36 -0.21
N ALA A 191 -9.01 1.74 -1.15
CA ALA A 191 -7.57 1.48 -1.04
C ALA A 191 -6.95 2.13 0.20
N MET A 192 -7.42 3.33 0.55
CA MET A 192 -6.98 4.03 1.77
C MET A 192 -7.41 3.27 3.02
N THR A 193 -8.67 2.88 3.08
CA THR A 193 -9.24 2.19 4.23
C THR A 193 -8.56 0.85 4.42
N GLU A 194 -8.46 0.07 3.35
CA GLU A 194 -7.80 -1.23 3.32
C GLU A 194 -6.35 -1.13 3.85
N ALA A 195 -5.55 -0.18 3.34
CA ALA A 195 -4.18 0.01 3.81
C ALA A 195 -4.12 0.45 5.28
N GLN A 196 -5.04 1.31 5.73
CA GLN A 196 -5.07 1.79 7.11
C GLN A 196 -5.51 0.74 8.12
N THR A 197 -6.36 -0.21 7.72
CA THR A 197 -6.86 -1.30 8.56
C THR A 197 -6.10 -2.60 8.35
N ASN A 198 -5.10 -2.63 7.47
CA ASN A 198 -4.40 -3.84 7.05
C ASN A 198 -5.38 -4.94 6.60
N ALA A 199 -6.38 -4.57 5.78
CA ALA A 199 -7.41 -5.49 5.31
C ALA A 199 -6.82 -6.60 4.42
N ARG A 200 -7.59 -7.67 4.20
CA ARG A 200 -7.32 -8.74 3.23
C ARG A 200 -8.54 -8.94 2.34
N PRO A 201 -8.79 -8.05 1.36
CA PRO A 201 -9.89 -8.24 0.42
C PRO A 201 -9.76 -9.58 -0.30
N ALA A 202 -10.85 -10.34 -0.40
CA ALA A 202 -10.85 -11.63 -1.08
C ALA A 202 -10.44 -11.48 -2.56
N ILE A 203 -9.70 -12.46 -3.08
CA ILE A 203 -9.26 -12.50 -4.48
C ILE A 203 -10.31 -13.19 -5.36
N LYS A 204 -10.48 -12.68 -6.58
CA LYS A 204 -11.30 -13.29 -7.62
C LYS A 204 -10.54 -14.47 -8.24
N ASP A 205 -11.24 -15.60 -8.43
CA ASP A 205 -10.75 -16.79 -9.15
C ASP A 205 -9.31 -17.20 -8.78
N PRO A 206 -9.06 -17.59 -7.51
CA PRO A 206 -7.72 -17.98 -7.07
C PRO A 206 -7.17 -19.16 -7.88
N LEU A 207 -5.85 -19.18 -8.09
CA LEU A 207 -5.15 -20.33 -8.65
C LEU A 207 -5.39 -21.56 -7.78
N ALA A 208 -5.54 -22.73 -8.40
CA ALA A 208 -5.62 -23.98 -7.66
C ALA A 208 -4.34 -24.28 -6.87
N SER A 209 -3.18 -23.86 -7.39
CA SER A 209 -1.87 -24.01 -6.75
C SER A 209 -0.83 -23.08 -7.35
N VAL A 210 0.20 -22.78 -6.56
CA VAL A 210 1.45 -22.12 -7.00
C VAL A 210 2.68 -23.02 -6.80
N ALA A 211 2.47 -24.30 -6.44
CA ALA A 211 3.54 -25.23 -6.09
C ALA A 211 4.57 -25.38 -7.21
N GLN A 212 4.11 -25.42 -8.47
CA GLN A 212 4.93 -25.57 -9.68
C GLN A 212 5.87 -24.40 -10.00
N TYR A 213 5.76 -23.27 -9.31
CA TYR A 213 6.59 -22.08 -9.58
C TYR A 213 7.67 -21.91 -8.52
N ASP A 214 8.90 -21.71 -8.96
CA ASP A 214 10.03 -21.41 -8.06
C ASP A 214 10.18 -19.89 -7.89
N LYS A 215 9.79 -19.13 -8.92
CA LYS A 215 9.97 -17.69 -9.02
C LYS A 215 8.63 -16.99 -9.27
N ILE A 216 8.36 -15.94 -8.51
CA ILE A 216 7.18 -15.09 -8.69
C ILE A 216 7.64 -13.66 -8.97
N ILE A 217 7.42 -13.18 -10.19
CA ILE A 217 7.58 -11.75 -10.50
C ILE A 217 6.27 -11.06 -10.13
N LEU A 218 6.33 -10.14 -9.17
CA LEU A 218 5.15 -9.51 -8.58
C LEU A 218 5.03 -8.05 -9.02
N CYS A 219 4.13 -7.77 -9.96
CA CYS A 219 3.93 -6.42 -10.51
C CYS A 219 2.78 -5.67 -9.82
N TYR A 220 3.02 -4.48 -9.28
CA TYR A 220 1.98 -3.72 -8.58
C TYR A 220 2.26 -2.22 -8.54
N PRO A 221 1.23 -1.34 -8.45
CA PRO A 221 1.41 0.07 -8.20
C PRO A 221 1.64 0.34 -6.71
N ILE A 222 2.22 1.48 -6.34
CA ILE A 222 2.21 1.94 -4.95
C ILE A 222 0.91 2.65 -4.62
N TRP A 223 0.15 2.12 -3.65
CA TRP A 223 -1.07 2.69 -3.09
C TRP A 223 -0.88 2.94 -1.59
N TRP A 224 -1.16 4.17 -1.14
CA TRP A 224 -1.04 4.55 0.27
C TRP A 224 0.27 4.13 0.95
N HIS A 225 1.38 4.34 0.23
CA HIS A 225 2.74 4.05 0.67
C HIS A 225 3.11 2.56 0.74
N THR A 226 2.29 1.66 0.18
CA THR A 226 2.57 0.22 0.16
C THR A 226 1.98 -0.45 -1.10
N ALA A 227 2.07 -1.78 -1.19
CA ALA A 227 1.36 -2.57 -2.21
C ALA A 227 -0.15 -2.61 -1.90
N PRO A 228 -1.04 -2.72 -2.90
CA PRO A 228 -2.47 -2.87 -2.69
C PRO A 228 -2.78 -4.09 -1.81
N MET A 229 -3.73 -3.97 -0.89
CA MET A 229 -3.93 -4.99 0.15
C MET A 229 -4.33 -6.36 -0.38
N THR A 230 -4.99 -6.40 -1.53
CA THR A 230 -5.32 -7.63 -2.26
C THR A 230 -4.07 -8.42 -2.67
N VAL A 231 -2.92 -7.76 -2.86
CA VAL A 231 -1.61 -8.42 -3.03
C VAL A 231 -1.22 -9.17 -1.76
N GLY A 232 -1.47 -8.60 -0.58
CA GLY A 232 -1.29 -9.29 0.69
C GLY A 232 -2.16 -10.54 0.81
N THR A 233 -3.44 -10.44 0.40
CA THR A 233 -4.32 -11.61 0.33
C THR A 233 -3.75 -12.70 -0.56
N PHE A 234 -3.30 -12.35 -1.77
CA PHE A 234 -2.67 -13.31 -2.68
C PHE A 234 -1.48 -14.01 -2.02
N LEU A 235 -0.55 -13.26 -1.43
CA LEU A 235 0.65 -13.82 -0.81
C LEU A 235 0.35 -14.74 0.39
N GLU A 236 -0.68 -14.41 1.18
CA GLU A 236 -1.07 -15.20 2.35
C GLU A 236 -1.98 -16.39 2.00
N SER A 237 -2.49 -16.46 0.77
CA SER A 237 -3.39 -17.54 0.32
C SER A 237 -2.65 -18.82 -0.09
N TYR A 238 -1.33 -18.78 -0.23
CA TYR A 238 -0.54 -19.90 -0.72
C TYR A 238 0.65 -20.21 0.18
N ASP A 239 1.10 -21.46 0.14
CA ASP A 239 2.41 -21.83 0.65
C ASP A 239 3.49 -21.35 -0.33
N LEU A 240 4.33 -20.43 0.14
CA LEU A 240 5.41 -19.83 -0.63
C LEU A 240 6.80 -20.28 -0.13
N THR A 241 6.85 -21.32 0.70
CA THR A 241 8.09 -21.86 1.24
C THR A 241 9.06 -22.24 0.12
N GLY A 242 10.27 -21.70 0.20
CA GLY A 242 11.34 -21.96 -0.78
C GLY A 242 11.23 -21.20 -2.10
N LYS A 243 10.18 -20.39 -2.30
CA LYS A 243 9.99 -19.59 -3.51
C LYS A 243 10.75 -18.26 -3.43
N LYS A 244 11.17 -17.73 -4.58
CA LYS A 244 11.73 -16.37 -4.70
C LYS A 244 10.68 -15.41 -5.25
N ILE A 245 10.53 -14.25 -4.63
CA ILE A 245 9.62 -13.18 -5.08
C ILE A 245 10.44 -11.98 -5.52
N TYR A 246 10.13 -11.48 -6.71
CA TYR A 246 10.80 -10.37 -7.37
C TYR A 246 9.80 -9.22 -7.57
N PRO A 247 9.74 -8.24 -6.64
CA PRO A 247 8.85 -7.10 -6.78
C PRO A 247 9.21 -6.23 -7.99
N VAL A 248 8.20 -5.84 -8.77
CA VAL A 248 8.33 -4.87 -9.86
C VAL A 248 7.26 -3.81 -9.65
N SER A 249 7.67 -2.58 -9.34
CA SER A 249 6.71 -1.54 -9.00
C SER A 249 7.02 -0.20 -9.65
N GLN A 250 6.01 0.66 -9.64
CA GLN A 250 6.06 2.03 -10.10
C GLN A 250 5.02 2.85 -9.33
N SER A 251 5.17 4.17 -9.35
CA SER A 251 4.15 5.06 -8.79
C SER A 251 4.10 6.41 -9.48
N ALA A 252 3.07 7.20 -9.19
CA ALA A 252 3.00 8.58 -9.65
C ALA A 252 4.15 9.44 -9.08
N SER A 253 4.49 9.27 -7.80
CA SER A 253 5.50 10.10 -7.13
C SER A 253 6.94 9.60 -7.30
N MET A 254 7.13 8.36 -7.76
CA MET A 254 8.45 7.70 -7.81
C MET A 254 9.23 7.84 -6.48
N ASP A 255 8.52 7.78 -5.35
CA ASP A 255 9.11 7.88 -4.02
C ASP A 255 9.62 6.51 -3.57
N ARG A 256 10.95 6.35 -3.57
CA ARG A 256 11.62 5.08 -3.24
C ARG A 256 11.29 4.58 -1.84
N SER A 257 11.06 5.48 -0.87
CA SER A 257 10.74 5.07 0.51
C SER A 257 9.41 4.31 0.59
N GLN A 258 8.44 4.67 -0.26
CA GLN A 258 7.15 3.98 -0.33
C GLN A 258 7.28 2.61 -0.98
N TYR A 259 8.20 2.49 -1.95
CA TYR A 259 8.53 1.20 -2.52
C TYR A 259 9.18 0.28 -1.48
N GLU A 260 10.14 0.78 -0.70
CA GLU A 260 10.78 0.00 0.38
C GLU A 260 9.79 -0.41 1.47
N GLU A 261 8.84 0.46 1.83
CA GLU A 261 7.72 0.12 2.73
C GLU A 261 6.83 -0.98 2.12
N SER A 262 6.58 -0.93 0.81
CA SER A 262 5.83 -1.99 0.10
C SER A 262 6.56 -3.33 0.07
N VAL A 263 7.88 -3.34 -0.12
CA VAL A 263 8.68 -4.58 -0.11
C VAL A 263 8.73 -5.17 1.30
N THR A 264 8.79 -4.32 2.33
CA THR A 264 8.67 -4.75 3.73
C THR A 264 7.31 -5.39 4.01
N PHE A 265 6.23 -4.79 3.50
CA PHE A 265 4.89 -5.38 3.59
C PHE A 265 4.81 -6.74 2.89
N ILE A 266 5.37 -6.88 1.68
CA ILE A 266 5.42 -8.14 0.93
C ILE A 266 6.17 -9.21 1.72
N ARG A 267 7.33 -8.89 2.29
CA ARG A 267 8.08 -9.80 3.19
C ARG A 267 7.24 -10.30 4.36
N GLY A 268 6.43 -9.43 4.95
CA GLY A 268 5.54 -9.81 6.04
C GLY A 268 4.40 -10.76 5.63
N CYS A 269 3.91 -10.64 4.40
CA CYS A 269 2.82 -11.48 3.88
C CYS A 269 3.32 -12.80 3.28
N ALA A 270 4.49 -12.78 2.63
CA ALA A 270 5.05 -13.92 1.89
C ALA A 270 5.90 -14.83 2.79
N LYS A 271 5.26 -15.45 3.79
CA LYS A 271 5.96 -16.34 4.73
C LYS A 271 6.60 -17.52 3.99
N GLY A 272 7.84 -17.84 4.35
CA GLY A 272 8.61 -18.94 3.76
C GLY A 272 9.29 -18.60 2.42
N ALA A 273 8.94 -17.48 1.80
CA ALA A 273 9.58 -17.03 0.56
C ALA A 273 10.79 -16.11 0.83
N SER A 274 11.75 -16.13 -0.08
CA SER A 274 12.79 -15.11 -0.19
C SER A 274 12.28 -13.95 -1.04
N VAL A 275 12.19 -12.75 -0.47
CA VAL A 275 11.72 -11.55 -1.21
C VAL A 275 12.90 -10.64 -1.53
N GLU A 276 13.22 -10.58 -2.81
CA GLU A 276 14.31 -9.78 -3.36
C GLU A 276 14.03 -8.28 -3.27
N GLU A 277 15.06 -7.46 -3.48
CA GLU A 277 14.92 -6.00 -3.49
C GLU A 277 13.98 -5.49 -4.59
N GLY A 278 13.86 -6.23 -5.68
CA GLY A 278 13.02 -5.88 -6.82
C GLY A 278 13.52 -4.66 -7.62
N ILE A 279 12.67 -4.16 -8.52
CA ILE A 279 12.91 -2.93 -9.28
C ILE A 279 11.76 -1.93 -9.11
N PHE A 280 12.11 -0.66 -8.95
CA PHE A 280 11.15 0.45 -8.89
C PHE A 280 11.38 1.39 -10.07
N SER A 281 10.72 1.12 -11.19
CA SER A 281 10.96 1.82 -12.46
C SER A 281 9.74 1.80 -13.37
N LYS A 282 9.68 2.78 -14.27
CA LYS A 282 8.77 2.79 -15.44
C LYS A 282 9.52 2.56 -16.75
N ASP A 283 10.85 2.49 -16.70
CA ASP A 283 11.71 2.33 -17.86
C ASP A 283 11.71 0.87 -18.31
N ASN A 284 11.26 0.63 -19.55
CA ASN A 284 11.12 -0.74 -20.08
C ASN A 284 12.47 -1.44 -20.18
N THR A 285 13.53 -0.75 -20.60
CA THR A 285 14.87 -1.34 -20.77
C THR A 285 15.44 -1.78 -19.43
N ALA A 286 15.32 -0.96 -18.39
CA ALA A 286 15.75 -1.31 -17.03
C ALA A 286 14.98 -2.52 -16.49
N ILE A 287 13.66 -2.58 -16.72
CA ILE A 287 12.84 -3.73 -16.32
C ILE A 287 13.24 -4.99 -17.10
N GLN A 288 13.44 -4.89 -18.41
CA GLN A 288 13.89 -6.02 -19.24
C GLN A 288 15.23 -6.56 -18.77
N ASN A 289 16.20 -5.69 -18.50
CA ASN A 289 17.51 -6.07 -17.98
C ASN A 289 17.42 -6.72 -16.60
N TYR A 290 16.53 -6.22 -15.74
CA TYR A 290 16.27 -6.85 -14.44
C TYR A 290 15.66 -8.25 -14.60
N VAL A 291 14.67 -8.41 -15.47
CA VAL A 291 14.03 -9.71 -15.75
C VAL A 291 15.01 -10.70 -16.38
N ASN A 292 15.90 -10.26 -17.26
CA ASN A 292 16.95 -11.11 -17.81
C ASN A 292 17.86 -11.68 -16.71
N LYS A 293 18.17 -10.90 -15.66
CA LYS A 293 18.92 -11.44 -14.51
C LYS A 293 18.14 -12.51 -13.77
N ILE A 294 16.82 -12.35 -13.62
CA ILE A 294 15.96 -13.35 -12.97
C ILE A 294 15.93 -14.66 -13.77
N ILE A 295 15.85 -14.58 -15.10
CA ILE A 295 15.83 -15.76 -15.97
C ILE A 295 17.13 -16.58 -15.81
N ASN A 296 18.27 -15.90 -15.65
CA ASN A 296 19.60 -16.52 -15.59
C ASN A 296 20.11 -16.83 -14.17
N ASP A 297 19.33 -16.54 -13.13
CA ASP A 297 19.62 -16.85 -11.71
C ASP A 297 19.21 -18.28 -11.33
#